data_AF-A0A7S4EWB9-F1
#
_entry.id   AF-A0A7S4EWB9-F1
#
_cell.length_a   1.000
_cell.length_b   1.000
_cell.length_c   1.000
_cell.angle_alpha   90.00
_cell.angle_beta   90.00
_cell.angle_gamma   90.00
#
_symmetry.space_group_name_H-M   'P 1'
#
loop_
_entity.id
_entity.type
_entity.pdbx_description
1 polymer ?
#
loop_
_entity_poly.entity_id
_entity_poly.type
_entity_poly.pdbx_seq_one_letter_code
_entity_poly.pdbx_strand_id
1 'polypeptide(L)'
;MAAEGTNVVNKLEECFSRPEFTSAIGDFGNKHCVEFRQLIEAEDMSQIEHPLRWNELYQEYVSMIESKLEEFLAAESIPIEDVIAAVSDSIQRQHTCIDYLLATTEYPSFLQLMQDFVSMQDWGCTEVALDAAPTMEAVEPAAP
;
A
#
# COMPACT_ATOMS: atom_id res chain seq x y z
N MET A 1 -14.24 3.82 -30.94
CA MET A 1 -14.36 2.52 -30.22
C MET A 1 -13.52 2.59 -28.94
N ALA A 2 -13.83 3.51 -28.02
CA ALA A 2 -13.03 3.77 -26.81
C ALA A 2 -13.78 3.45 -25.50
N ALA A 3 -15.02 2.93 -25.60
CA ALA A 3 -15.90 2.72 -24.45
C ALA A 3 -15.61 1.39 -23.72
N GLU A 4 -15.11 0.37 -24.42
CA GLU A 4 -14.88 -0.97 -23.85
C GLU A 4 -13.62 -1.01 -22.98
N GLY A 5 -12.50 -0.39 -23.40
CA GLY A 5 -11.27 -0.34 -22.60
C GLY A 5 -11.42 0.42 -21.28
N THR A 6 -12.19 1.52 -21.26
CA THR A 6 -12.48 2.23 -20.01
C THR A 6 -13.35 1.40 -19.06
N ASN A 7 -14.17 0.48 -19.57
CA ASN A 7 -15.00 -0.38 -18.74
C ASN A 7 -14.17 -1.42 -17.98
N VAL A 8 -13.18 -2.03 -18.65
CA VAL A 8 -12.28 -3.03 -18.05
C VAL A 8 -11.45 -2.41 -16.92
N VAL A 9 -10.85 -1.24 -17.14
CA VAL A 9 -10.06 -0.54 -16.09
C VAL A 9 -10.92 -0.17 -14.90
N ASN A 10 -12.15 0.30 -15.12
CA ASN A 10 -13.06 0.62 -14.03
C ASN A 10 -13.45 -0.62 -13.20
N LYS A 11 -13.68 -1.76 -13.85
CA LYS A 11 -13.94 -3.03 -13.15
C LYS A 11 -12.72 -3.49 -12.36
N LEU A 12 -11.53 -3.30 -12.91
CA LEU A 12 -10.28 -3.66 -12.26
C LEU A 12 -10.03 -2.74 -11.04
N GLU A 13 -10.26 -1.44 -11.19
CA GLU A 13 -10.22 -0.47 -10.08
C GLU A 13 -11.24 -0.83 -8.99
N GLU A 14 -12.47 -1.19 -9.38
CA GLU A 14 -13.50 -1.64 -8.43
C GLU A 14 -13.06 -2.91 -7.70
N CYS A 15 -12.47 -3.88 -8.41
CA CYS A 15 -11.95 -5.11 -7.81
C CYS A 15 -10.83 -4.84 -6.81
N PHE A 16 -9.86 -4.01 -7.17
CA PHE A 16 -8.73 -3.64 -6.30
C PHE A 16 -9.18 -2.77 -5.12
N SER A 17 -10.29 -2.04 -5.25
CA SER A 17 -10.90 -1.26 -4.17
C SER A 17 -11.71 -2.10 -3.19
N ARG A 18 -11.95 -3.39 -3.47
CA ARG A 18 -12.71 -4.26 -2.56
C ARG A 18 -11.97 -4.45 -1.23
N PRO A 19 -12.71 -4.55 -0.11
CA PRO A 19 -12.10 -4.75 1.20
C PRO A 19 -11.26 -6.02 1.28
N GLU A 20 -11.62 -7.07 0.54
CA GLU A 20 -10.84 -8.32 0.48
C GLU A 20 -9.43 -8.09 -0.06
N PHE A 21 -9.29 -7.17 -1.02
CA PHE A 21 -8.02 -6.87 -1.68
C PHE A 21 -7.20 -5.85 -0.87
N THR A 22 -7.83 -4.73 -0.51
CA THR A 22 -7.18 -3.67 0.27
C THR A 22 -6.79 -4.14 1.67
N SER A 23 -7.59 -5.01 2.31
CA SER A 23 -7.21 -5.61 3.60
C SER A 23 -6.07 -6.61 3.44
N ALA A 24 -6.04 -7.43 2.39
CA ALA A 24 -4.93 -8.36 2.16
C ALA A 24 -3.60 -7.62 1.96
N ILE A 25 -3.60 -6.54 1.16
CA ILE A 25 -2.42 -5.67 0.99
C ILE A 25 -2.07 -4.97 2.30
N GLY A 26 -3.06 -4.43 3.01
CA GLY A 26 -2.86 -3.76 4.29
C GLY A 26 -2.30 -4.69 5.37
N ASP A 27 -2.78 -5.92 5.46
CA ASP A 27 -2.30 -6.96 6.36
C ASP A 27 -0.88 -7.38 6.00
N PHE A 28 -0.60 -7.54 4.71
CA PHE A 28 0.75 -7.81 4.21
C PHE A 28 1.73 -6.69 4.58
N GLY A 29 1.35 -5.43 4.30
CA GLY A 29 2.12 -4.25 4.64
C GLY A 29 2.36 -4.15 6.15
N ASN A 30 1.34 -4.31 6.98
CA ASN A 30 1.45 -4.23 8.45
C ASN A 30 2.30 -5.36 9.04
N LYS A 31 2.25 -6.56 8.47
CA LYS A 31 3.02 -7.71 8.94
C LYS A 31 4.52 -7.55 8.66
N HIS A 32 4.87 -6.92 7.54
CA HIS A 32 6.24 -6.87 7.04
C HIS A 32 6.89 -5.47 7.11
N CYS A 33 6.14 -4.41 7.41
CA CYS A 33 6.64 -3.02 7.47
C CYS A 33 7.86 -2.85 8.39
N VAL A 34 7.95 -3.60 9.49
CA VAL A 34 9.07 -3.52 10.44
C VAL A 34 10.38 -3.96 9.78
N GLU A 35 10.33 -4.93 8.85
CA GLU A 35 11.48 -5.40 8.08
C GLU A 35 11.99 -4.36 7.08
N PHE A 36 11.15 -3.37 6.76
CA PHE A 36 11.42 -2.29 5.82
C PHE A 36 11.67 -0.94 6.50
N ARG A 37 11.70 -0.87 7.84
CA ARG A 37 11.94 0.39 8.57
C ARG A 37 13.25 1.09 8.16
N GLN A 38 14.26 0.30 7.79
CA GLN A 38 15.54 0.79 7.29
C GLN A 38 15.42 1.61 6.00
N LEU A 39 14.34 1.44 5.22
CA LEU A 39 14.07 2.26 4.03
C LEU A 39 13.72 3.72 4.38
N ILE A 40 13.10 3.97 5.53
CA ILE A 40 12.78 5.34 5.97
C ILE A 40 14.03 6.05 6.49
N GLU A 41 14.92 5.31 7.15
CA GLU A 41 16.12 5.87 7.78
C GLU A 41 17.22 6.20 6.75
N ALA A 42 17.14 5.65 5.55
CA ALA A 42 18.10 5.89 4.48
C ALA A 42 17.73 7.13 3.64
N GLU A 43 18.71 8.02 3.44
CA GLU A 43 18.56 9.20 2.59
C GLU A 43 18.47 8.85 1.08
N ASP A 44 19.00 7.68 0.68
CA ASP A 44 19.01 7.21 -0.71
C ASP A 44 18.82 5.68 -0.78
N MET A 45 17.70 5.24 -1.36
CA MET A 45 17.38 3.82 -1.55
C MET A 45 18.39 3.07 -2.42
N SER A 46 19.12 3.76 -3.30
CA SER A 46 20.13 3.14 -4.17
C SER A 46 21.42 2.77 -3.44
N GLN A 47 21.60 3.24 -2.19
CA GLN A 47 22.80 2.99 -1.38
C GLN A 47 22.60 1.90 -0.31
N ILE A 48 21.40 1.33 -0.21
CA ILE A 48 21.09 0.29 0.76
C ILE A 48 21.36 -1.08 0.13
N GLU A 49 22.13 -1.92 0.82
CA GLU A 49 22.20 -3.34 0.47
C GLU A 49 20.87 -4.00 0.84
N HIS A 50 20.12 -4.44 -0.17
CA HIS A 50 18.82 -5.08 0.06
C HIS A 50 19.01 -6.52 0.56
N PRO A 51 18.49 -6.87 1.76
CA PRO A 51 18.46 -8.25 2.22
C PRO A 51 17.74 -9.15 1.22
N LEU A 52 18.23 -10.38 1.02
CA LEU A 52 17.56 -11.39 0.20
C LEU A 52 16.09 -11.60 0.61
N ARG A 53 15.81 -11.45 1.90
CA ARG A 53 14.47 -11.52 2.46
C ARG A 53 13.48 -10.55 1.81
N TRP A 54 13.92 -9.36 1.40
CA TRP A 54 13.04 -8.39 0.74
C TRP A 54 12.60 -8.85 -0.64
N ASN A 55 13.47 -9.56 -1.36
CA ASN A 55 13.09 -10.17 -2.63
C ASN A 55 12.10 -11.33 -2.43
N GLU A 56 12.26 -12.13 -1.38
CA GLU A 56 11.29 -13.17 -1.03
C GLU A 56 9.91 -12.58 -0.74
N LEU A 57 9.85 -11.47 0.02
CA LEU A 57 8.61 -10.76 0.32
C LEU A 57 7.99 -10.14 -0.93
N TYR A 58 8.81 -9.60 -1.84
CA TYR A 58 8.35 -9.15 -3.15
C TYR A 58 7.68 -10.29 -3.93
N GLN A 59 8.29 -11.48 -3.99
CA GLN A 59 7.69 -12.64 -4.66
C GLN A 59 6.38 -13.08 -4.00
N GLU A 60 6.29 -13.02 -2.67
CA GLU A 60 5.05 -13.30 -1.92
C GLU A 60 3.94 -12.29 -2.27
N TYR A 61 4.28 -11.00 -2.35
CA TYR A 61 3.36 -9.95 -2.79
C TYR A 61 2.90 -10.15 -4.24
N VAL A 62 3.82 -10.42 -5.16
CA VAL A 62 3.49 -10.70 -6.57
C VAL A 62 2.52 -11.86 -6.68
N SER A 63 2.82 -12.98 -6.03
CA SER A 63 1.96 -14.17 -6.06
C SER A 63 0.56 -13.91 -5.51
N MET A 64 0.44 -13.10 -4.45
CA MET A 64 -0.84 -12.70 -3.88
C MET A 64 -1.67 -11.88 -4.89
N ILE A 65 -1.07 -10.87 -5.52
CA ILE A 65 -1.76 -10.02 -6.50
C ILE A 65 -2.14 -10.82 -7.75
N GLU A 66 -1.22 -11.64 -8.27
CA GLU A 66 -1.46 -12.50 -9.44
C GLU A 66 -2.62 -13.47 -9.17
N SER A 67 -2.64 -14.13 -8.02
CA SER A 67 -3.73 -15.06 -7.65
C SER A 67 -5.09 -14.35 -7.64
N LYS A 68 -5.14 -13.15 -7.05
CA LYS A 68 -6.38 -12.35 -7.00
C LYS A 68 -6.80 -11.83 -8.36
N LEU A 69 -5.84 -11.48 -9.22
CA LEU A 69 -6.09 -11.08 -10.59
C LEU A 69 -6.64 -12.26 -11.40
N GLU A 70 -6.05 -13.44 -11.28
CA GLU A 70 -6.55 -14.67 -11.92
C GLU A 70 -7.98 -15.01 -11.49
N GLU A 71 -8.29 -14.91 -10.19
CA GLU A 71 -9.64 -15.08 -9.66
C GLU A 71 -10.64 -14.09 -10.30
N PHE A 72 -10.24 -12.82 -10.45
CA PHE A 72 -11.06 -11.79 -11.09
C PHE A 72 -11.29 -12.06 -12.58
N LEU A 73 -10.24 -12.41 -13.33
CA LEU A 73 -10.35 -12.71 -14.76
C LEU A 73 -11.23 -13.93 -15.02
N ALA A 74 -11.12 -14.95 -14.17
CA ALA A 74 -11.98 -16.12 -14.23
C ALA A 74 -13.45 -15.77 -13.92
N ALA A 75 -13.69 -14.93 -12.91
CA ALA A 75 -15.04 -14.53 -12.52
C ALA A 75 -15.75 -13.67 -13.58
N GLU A 76 -15.04 -12.70 -14.17
CA GLU A 76 -15.60 -11.78 -15.16
C GLU A 76 -15.52 -12.31 -16.60
N SER A 77 -14.88 -13.47 -16.82
CA SER A 77 -14.61 -14.04 -18.16
C SER A 77 -13.89 -13.06 -19.08
N ILE A 78 -12.97 -12.26 -18.52
CA ILE A 78 -12.18 -11.27 -19.25
C ILE A 78 -10.86 -11.91 -19.66
N PRO A 79 -10.50 -11.92 -20.96
CA PRO A 79 -9.20 -12.40 -21.38
C PRO A 79 -8.11 -11.40 -21.00
N ILE A 80 -6.93 -11.90 -20.65
CA ILE A 80 -5.80 -11.07 -20.21
C ILE A 80 -5.37 -10.03 -21.26
N GLU A 81 -5.55 -10.33 -22.55
CA GLU A 81 -5.23 -9.42 -23.65
C GLU A 81 -6.06 -8.12 -23.60
N ASP A 82 -7.33 -8.21 -23.20
CA ASP A 82 -8.21 -7.05 -23.05
C ASP A 82 -7.77 -6.18 -21.87
N VAL A 83 -7.26 -6.79 -20.80
CA VAL A 83 -6.68 -6.07 -19.66
C VAL A 83 -5.42 -5.32 -20.07
N ILE A 84 -4.50 -5.98 -20.77
CA ILE A 84 -3.26 -5.36 -21.24
C ILE A 84 -3.56 -4.17 -22.15
N ALA A 85 -4.49 -4.33 -23.10
CA ALA A 85 -4.90 -3.26 -23.99
C ALA A 85 -5.54 -2.10 -23.23
N ALA A 86 -6.42 -2.40 -22.27
CA ALA A 86 -7.12 -1.41 -21.47
C ALA A 86 -6.18 -0.63 -20.54
N VAL A 87 -5.27 -1.32 -19.85
CA VAL A 87 -4.25 -0.71 -18.98
C VAL A 87 -3.33 0.18 -19.83
N SER A 88 -2.85 -0.30 -20.97
CA SER A 88 -1.95 0.46 -21.86
C SER A 88 -2.56 1.78 -22.36
N ASP A 89 -3.87 1.80 -22.64
CA ASP A 89 -4.59 3.01 -23.08
C ASP A 89 -4.85 3.99 -21.91
N SER A 90 -4.90 3.46 -20.68
CA SER A 90 -5.25 4.19 -19.46
C SER A 90 -4.06 4.67 -18.62
N ILE A 91 -2.81 4.40 -19.05
CA ILE A 91 -1.57 4.81 -18.34
C ILE A 91 -1.52 6.31 -17.99
N GLN A 92 -2.24 7.17 -18.71
CA GLN A 92 -2.32 8.61 -18.40
C GLN A 92 -3.30 8.97 -17.28
N ARG A 93 -4.11 8.02 -16.78
CA ARG A 93 -5.06 8.21 -15.69
C ARG A 93 -4.47 7.62 -14.40
N GLN A 94 -4.55 8.38 -13.31
CA GLN A 94 -4.14 7.92 -11.98
C GLN A 94 -5.20 6.94 -11.46
N HIS A 95 -4.93 5.64 -11.61
CA HIS A 95 -5.74 4.56 -11.07
C HIS A 95 -4.90 3.78 -10.06
N THR A 96 -5.44 3.61 -8.85
CA THR A 96 -4.70 2.97 -7.75
C THR A 96 -4.42 1.49 -8.06
N CYS A 97 -5.29 0.84 -8.84
CA CYS A 97 -5.04 -0.53 -9.30
C CYS A 97 -3.80 -0.64 -10.19
N ILE A 98 -3.49 0.40 -10.97
CA ILE A 98 -2.31 0.42 -11.83
C ILE A 98 -1.05 0.54 -10.97
N ASP A 99 -1.07 1.34 -9.91
CA ASP A 99 0.05 1.45 -8.96
C ASP A 99 0.35 0.10 -8.29
N TYR A 100 -0.69 -0.63 -7.86
CA TYR A 100 -0.53 -1.97 -7.29
C TYR A 100 0.02 -2.98 -8.29
N LEU A 101 -0.43 -2.93 -9.55
CA LEU A 101 0.08 -3.78 -10.62
C LEU A 101 1.52 -3.42 -10.99
N LEU A 102 1.88 -2.14 -11.04
CA LEU A 102 3.25 -1.70 -11.25
C LEU A 102 4.17 -2.17 -10.13
N ALA A 103 3.69 -2.17 -8.88
CA ALA A 103 4.42 -2.75 -7.76
C ALA A 103 4.63 -4.28 -7.88
N THR A 104 3.94 -4.99 -8.78
CA THR A 104 4.23 -6.41 -9.07
C THR A 104 5.26 -6.63 -10.16
N THR A 105 5.50 -5.63 -11.01
CA THR A 105 6.42 -5.72 -12.15
C THR A 105 7.74 -5.00 -11.87
N GLU A 106 7.71 -3.97 -11.03
CA GLU A 106 8.84 -3.13 -10.69
C GLU A 106 9.14 -3.21 -9.20
N TYR A 107 10.27 -3.86 -8.88
CA TYR A 107 10.78 -3.95 -7.52
C TYR A 107 10.95 -2.58 -6.82
N PRO A 108 11.42 -1.50 -7.47
CA PRO A 108 11.46 -0.17 -6.85
C PRO A 108 10.07 0.36 -6.45
N SER A 109 9.05 0.11 -7.27
CA SER A 109 7.67 0.53 -7.01
C SER A 109 7.08 -0.23 -5.82
N PHE A 110 7.44 -1.51 -5.65
CA PHE A 110 7.14 -2.27 -4.44
C PHE A 110 7.82 -1.70 -3.18
N LEU A 111 9.10 -1.34 -3.26
CA LEU A 111 9.80 -0.75 -2.12
C LEU A 111 9.17 0.58 -1.70
N GLN A 112 8.77 1.40 -2.66
CA GLN A 112 8.05 2.64 -2.40
C GLN A 112 6.71 2.37 -1.71
N LEU A 113 5.95 1.37 -2.16
CA LEU A 113 4.71 0.95 -1.50
C LEU A 113 4.95 0.48 -0.06
N MET A 114 6.00 -0.30 0.20
CA MET A 114 6.37 -0.72 1.56
C MET A 114 6.78 0.47 2.43
N GLN A 115 7.53 1.43 1.86
CA GLN A 115 7.90 2.66 2.55
C GLN A 115 6.67 3.49 2.92
N ASP A 116 5.67 3.57 2.06
CA ASP A 116 4.38 4.21 2.36
C ASP A 116 3.68 3.52 3.53
N PHE A 117 3.67 2.19 3.59
CA PHE A 117 3.12 1.44 4.73
C PHE A 117 3.87 1.69 6.04
N VAL A 118 5.21 1.70 6.00
CA VAL A 118 6.01 2.02 7.20
C VAL A 118 5.71 3.45 7.66
N SER A 119 5.60 4.40 6.72
CA SER A 119 5.31 5.79 7.00
C SER A 119 3.91 5.92 7.62
N MET A 120 2.89 5.28 7.06
CA MET A 120 1.53 5.31 7.64
C MET A 120 1.48 4.77 9.09
N GLN A 121 2.27 3.74 9.42
CA GLN A 121 2.36 3.25 10.80
C GLN A 121 3.01 4.25 11.76
N ASP A 122 4.07 4.92 11.33
CA ASP A 122 4.77 5.92 12.17
C ASP A 122 3.84 7.09 12.53
N TRP A 123 3.02 7.53 11.57
CA TRP A 123 2.04 8.60 11.77
C TRP A 123 0.81 8.14 12.59
N GLY A 124 0.38 6.89 12.43
CA GLY A 124 -0.73 6.29 13.18
C GLY A 124 -0.45 6.06 14.67
N CYS A 125 0.81 6.09 15.10
CA CYS A 125 1.22 5.95 16.49
C CYS A 125 1.44 7.30 17.21
N THR A 126 1.03 8.42 16.61
CA THR A 126 0.96 9.72 17.29
C THR A 126 -0.42 9.90 17.95
N GLU A 127 -0.81 8.94 18.80
CA GLU A 127 -1.87 9.17 19.78
C GLU A 127 -1.37 10.20 20.81
N VAL A 128 -1.62 11.47 20.50
CA VAL A 128 -2.01 12.55 21.40
C VAL A 128 -1.65 12.35 22.89
N ALA A 129 -0.38 12.55 23.25
CA ALA A 129 -0.01 12.90 24.62
C ALA A 129 -0.37 14.38 24.91
N LEU A 130 -1.66 14.73 24.78
CA LEU A 130 -2.23 16.00 25.22
C LEU A 130 -3.30 15.71 26.28
N ASP A 131 -2.91 15.22 27.46
CA ASP A 131 -3.63 15.51 28.72
C ASP A 131 -2.86 15.08 29.99
N ALA A 132 -1.59 15.47 30.10
CA ALA A 132 -0.95 15.58 31.42
C ALA A 132 -1.08 17.03 31.88
N ALA A 133 -2.29 17.44 32.23
CA ALA A 133 -2.52 18.72 32.90
C ALA A 133 -1.67 18.77 34.18
N PRO A 134 -0.85 19.82 34.40
CA PRO A 134 -0.25 20.04 35.70
C PRO A 134 -1.39 20.39 36.68
N THR A 135 -1.68 19.45 37.59
CA THR A 135 -2.63 19.67 38.69
C THR A 135 -2.28 20.98 39.38
N MET A 136 -3.19 21.96 39.29
CA MET A 136 -3.08 23.23 39.99
C MET A 136 -2.92 22.95 41.49
N GLU A 137 -1.75 23.29 42.01
CA GLU A 137 -1.46 23.32 43.43
C GLU A 137 -2.37 24.40 44.07
N ALA A 138 -3.36 23.94 44.83
CA ALA A 138 -4.28 24.80 45.54
C ALA A 138 -3.51 25.57 46.62
N VAL A 139 -3.41 26.89 46.44
CA VAL A 139 -2.97 27.83 47.47
C VAL A 139 -4.02 27.81 48.59
N GLU A 140 -3.68 27.19 49.72
CA GLU A 140 -4.40 27.35 50.98
C GLU A 140 -4.16 28.78 51.53
N PRO A 141 -5.21 29.56 51.85
CA PRO A 141 -5.04 30.79 52.58
C PRO A 141 -4.86 30.49 54.08
N ALA A 142 -3.64 30.73 54.57
CA ALA A 142 -3.36 30.77 56.01
C ALA A 142 -3.92 32.05 56.63
N ALA A 143 -4.86 31.88 57.58
CA ALA A 143 -5.22 32.85 58.64
C ALA A 143 -5.96 32.05 59.73
N PRO A 144 -5.85 32.38 61.03
CA PRO A 144 -5.85 33.74 61.58
C PRO A 144 -4.56 34.20 62.28
#